data_AF-A0A9D3N2G6-F1
#
_entry.id   AF-A0A9D3N2G6-F1
#
_cell.length_a   1.000
_cell.length_b   1.000
_cell.length_c   1.000
_cell.angle_alpha   90.00
_cell.angle_beta   90.00
_cell.angle_gamma   90.00
#
_symmetry.space_group_name_H-M   'P 1'
#
loop_
_entity.id
_entity.type
_entity.pdbx_description
1 polymer ?
#
loop_
_entity_poly.entity_id
_entity_poly.type
_entity_poly.pdbx_seq_one_letter_code
_entity_poly.pdbx_strand_id
1 'polypeptide(L)'
;MHGSEQRKRHLFQSGRSASMAHPESCECGGERRHPSILYNLLKKESAPCASARAPRGARFAVAARTCACGVARPVALRSPHATCAAASAVLAKTLRFVKSVPCFGELPACDQRALVRSGWAPLLVLGMAQDGLDFETRESPEPSMLQRLLTGAHERPASPRDHGANVADGGGGVALAEAQGIKAFLSKCWDLDISTKEYAYLKGAILFNPDIAGLQCQHYIQALQSEAHQALNEHVKLIHRGDTTRFAKLFIALSMLRSINANVVAGLFFRPVIGTVNMEELLLEMFYGK
;
A
#
# COMPACT_ATOMS: atom_id res chain seq x y z
N MET A 1 -3.08 41.74 64.95
CA MET A 1 -4.45 42.24 64.69
C MET A 1 -4.71 41.99 63.21
N HIS A 2 -5.08 40.77 62.84
CA HIS A 2 -6.46 40.30 62.58
C HIS A 2 -7.04 40.76 61.23
N GLY A 3 -7.42 39.78 60.41
CA GLY A 3 -8.27 39.88 59.22
C GLY A 3 -7.55 39.41 57.95
N SER A 4 -7.98 38.42 57.18
CA SER A 4 -9.03 37.39 57.30
C SER A 4 -8.94 36.55 56.02
N GLU A 5 -9.13 35.23 56.16
CA GLU A 5 -9.76 34.31 55.20
C GLU A 5 -9.37 34.32 53.71
N GLN A 6 -8.78 33.22 53.21
CA GLN A 6 -9.51 32.27 52.33
C GLN A 6 -8.64 31.15 51.74
N ARG A 7 -9.23 29.95 51.79
CA ARG A 7 -9.09 28.82 50.84
C ARG A 7 -7.79 27.99 50.84
N LYS A 8 -7.84 26.85 51.54
CA LYS A 8 -7.94 25.48 50.95
C LYS A 8 -7.30 24.44 51.89
N ARG A 9 -8.11 23.71 52.68
CA ARG A 9 -7.79 22.35 53.17
C ARG A 9 -9.08 21.55 53.42
N HIS A 10 -8.94 20.22 53.33
CA HIS A 10 -9.92 19.12 53.43
C HIS A 10 -10.64 18.82 52.10
N LEU A 11 -10.72 17.58 51.59
CA LEU A 11 -10.64 16.23 52.16
C LEU A 11 -9.73 15.32 51.29
N PHE A 12 -8.86 14.46 51.82
CA PHE A 12 -9.07 13.08 52.35
C PHE A 12 -9.75 12.06 51.41
N GLN A 13 -8.90 11.10 50.99
CA GLN A 13 -9.11 9.66 50.74
C GLN A 13 -9.83 9.12 49.47
N SER A 14 -9.14 8.10 48.93
CA SER A 14 -9.62 6.91 48.22
C SER A 14 -9.89 7.01 46.71
N GLY A 15 -9.21 6.17 45.93
CA GLY A 15 -9.68 5.85 44.58
C GLY A 15 -8.62 5.40 43.57
N ARG A 16 -8.31 4.10 43.60
CA ARG A 16 -8.09 3.21 42.43
C ARG A 16 -6.96 3.51 41.45
N SER A 17 -6.02 2.56 41.40
CA SER A 17 -5.14 2.27 40.26
C SER A 17 -5.91 2.21 38.94
N ALA A 18 -5.58 3.10 38.01
CA ALA A 18 -6.01 2.99 36.62
C ALA A 18 -5.06 2.01 35.92
N SER A 19 -5.43 0.73 35.92
CA SER A 19 -4.85 -0.28 35.04
C SER A 19 -5.18 0.09 33.59
N MET A 20 -4.16 0.06 32.74
CA MET A 20 -4.27 0.22 31.29
C MET A 20 -5.35 -0.72 30.74
N ALA A 21 -6.31 -0.14 30.02
CA ALA A 21 -7.29 -0.88 29.25
C ALA A 21 -6.57 -1.55 28.07
N HIS A 22 -6.54 -2.88 28.09
CA HIS A 22 -6.19 -3.71 26.94
C HIS A 22 -7.17 -3.41 25.79
N PRO A 23 -6.69 -3.22 24.54
CA PRO A 23 -7.57 -3.12 23.40
C PRO A 23 -8.22 -4.49 23.12
N GLU A 24 -9.54 -4.45 23.07
CA GLU A 24 -10.52 -5.41 22.57
C GLU A 24 -9.94 -6.64 21.84
N SER A 25 -10.09 -7.80 22.50
CA SER A 25 -9.92 -9.13 21.91
C SER A 25 -10.89 -9.31 20.73
N CYS A 26 -10.38 -9.69 19.56
CA CYS A 26 -11.23 -10.10 18.43
C CYS A 26 -11.90 -11.45 18.70
N GLU A 27 -13.23 -11.49 18.75
CA GLU A 27 -14.02 -12.74 18.72
C GLU A 27 -14.17 -13.27 17.27
N CYS A 28 -13.05 -13.58 16.63
CA CYS A 28 -13.02 -14.27 15.35
C CYS A 28 -12.96 -15.80 15.50
N GLY A 29 -13.40 -16.32 16.65
CA GLY A 29 -13.40 -17.73 17.04
C GLY A 29 -14.77 -18.22 17.51
N GLY A 30 -15.78 -18.11 16.66
CA GLY A 30 -17.00 -18.92 16.82
C GLY A 30 -16.69 -20.36 16.43
N GLU A 31 -16.17 -21.15 17.37
CA GLU A 31 -16.01 -22.60 17.28
C GLU A 31 -17.40 -23.24 17.14
N ARG A 32 -18.02 -23.13 15.96
CA ARG A 32 -19.07 -24.06 15.55
C ARG A 32 -18.36 -25.39 15.35
N ARG A 33 -18.28 -26.19 16.42
CA ARG A 33 -18.04 -27.62 16.36
C ARG A 33 -19.15 -28.25 15.52
N HIS A 34 -19.01 -28.16 14.21
CA HIS A 34 -19.70 -29.07 13.32
C HIS A 34 -19.06 -30.44 13.57
N PRO A 35 -19.84 -31.45 13.99
CA PRO A 35 -19.29 -32.80 14.11
C PRO A 35 -18.68 -33.19 12.77
N SER A 36 -17.42 -33.62 12.80
CA SER A 36 -16.70 -34.12 11.63
C SER A 36 -17.51 -35.25 10.99
N ILE A 37 -17.39 -35.41 9.67
CA ILE A 37 -18.13 -36.42 8.89
C ILE A 37 -18.01 -37.82 9.53
N LEU A 38 -16.86 -38.11 10.13
CA LEU A 38 -16.60 -39.32 10.93
C LEU A 38 -17.51 -39.47 12.16
N TYR A 39 -17.78 -38.39 12.89
CA TYR A 39 -18.67 -38.38 14.06
C TYR A 39 -20.14 -38.63 13.66
N ASN A 40 -20.58 -38.09 12.52
CA ASN A 40 -21.95 -38.30 12.02
C ASN A 40 -22.16 -39.72 11.47
N LEU A 41 -21.13 -40.37 10.94
CA LEU A 41 -21.19 -41.78 10.55
C LEU A 41 -21.27 -42.73 11.76
N LEU A 42 -20.64 -42.37 12.88
CA LEU A 42 -20.59 -43.18 14.10
C LEU A 42 -21.85 -43.03 14.98
N LYS A 43 -22.65 -41.99 14.75
CA LYS A 43 -23.81 -41.65 15.59
C LYS A 43 -25.12 -41.81 14.84
N LYS A 44 -25.29 -42.96 14.17
CA LYS A 44 -26.54 -43.31 13.50
C LYS A 44 -27.39 -44.15 14.44
N GLU A 45 -28.20 -43.50 15.28
CA GLU A 45 -29.42 -44.11 15.85
C GLU A 45 -30.36 -43.04 16.47
N SER A 46 -31.64 -43.11 16.06
CA SER A 46 -32.86 -42.42 16.55
C SER A 46 -33.10 -40.92 16.22
N ALA A 47 -34.24 -40.66 15.55
CA ALA A 47 -34.87 -39.36 15.27
C ALA A 47 -36.04 -39.10 16.29
N PRO A 48 -36.93 -38.07 16.19
CA PRO A 48 -36.98 -36.86 15.33
C PRO A 48 -37.41 -35.51 16.01
N CYS A 49 -37.26 -34.42 15.23
CA CYS A 49 -38.01 -33.14 15.12
C CYS A 49 -38.52 -32.33 16.34
N ALA A 50 -38.13 -31.03 16.41
CA ALA A 50 -39.05 -29.91 16.71
C ALA A 50 -38.50 -28.51 16.32
N SER A 51 -39.32 -27.78 15.55
CA SER A 51 -39.50 -26.33 15.32
C SER A 51 -38.71 -25.28 16.16
N ALA A 52 -38.20 -24.22 15.50
CA ALA A 52 -38.68 -22.82 15.73
C ALA A 52 -37.95 -21.73 14.90
N ARG A 53 -38.77 -21.05 14.09
CA ARG A 53 -38.88 -19.58 13.80
C ARG A 53 -37.65 -18.67 13.78
N ALA A 54 -37.50 -18.02 12.62
CA ALA A 54 -36.80 -16.76 12.39
C ALA A 54 -37.51 -15.54 13.03
N PRO A 55 -36.79 -14.42 13.17
CA PRO A 55 -37.36 -13.13 12.82
C PRO A 55 -36.48 -12.31 11.85
N ARG A 56 -37.20 -11.47 11.09
CA ARG A 56 -36.71 -10.52 10.09
C ARG A 56 -36.24 -9.22 10.76
N GLY A 57 -35.21 -8.62 10.17
CA GLY A 57 -35.15 -7.17 9.93
C GLY A 57 -34.26 -6.34 10.85
N ALA A 58 -33.11 -5.90 10.32
CA ALA A 58 -32.59 -4.54 10.49
C ALA A 58 -31.49 -4.29 9.45
N ARG A 59 -31.73 -3.33 8.56
CA ARG A 59 -30.68 -2.65 7.78
C ARG A 59 -29.86 -1.82 8.77
N PHE A 60 -28.53 -1.76 8.63
CA PHE A 60 -27.70 -0.54 8.63
C PHE A 60 -26.19 -0.89 8.63
N ALA A 61 -25.46 -0.14 7.80
CA ALA A 61 -24.02 0.13 7.83
C ALA A 61 -23.03 -1.06 7.75
N VAL A 62 -22.57 -1.36 6.53
CA VAL A 62 -21.30 -2.09 6.34
C VAL A 62 -20.15 -1.10 6.60
N ALA A 63 -19.81 -0.92 7.87
CA ALA A 63 -18.49 -0.44 8.24
C ALA A 63 -17.55 -1.64 8.08
N ALA A 64 -16.68 -1.61 7.05
CA ALA A 64 -15.69 -2.64 6.83
C ALA A 64 -14.63 -2.56 7.95
N ARG A 65 -14.92 -3.22 9.09
CA ARG A 65 -13.94 -3.46 10.14
C ARG A 65 -13.01 -4.58 9.65
N THR A 66 -11.84 -4.22 9.15
CA THR A 66 -10.80 -5.20 8.82
C THR A 66 -10.28 -5.85 10.10
N CYS A 67 -10.61 -7.12 10.29
CA CYS A 67 -10.10 -7.99 11.34
C CYS A 67 -8.63 -8.37 11.07
N ALA A 68 -7.79 -8.45 12.10
CA ALA A 68 -6.42 -8.96 12.03
C ALA A 68 -6.30 -10.49 11.76
N CYS A 69 -7.43 -11.17 11.56
CA CYS A 69 -7.54 -12.58 11.20
C CYS A 69 -7.57 -12.83 9.68
N GLY A 70 -7.41 -11.79 8.86
CA GLY A 70 -7.50 -11.90 7.41
C GLY A 70 -6.27 -12.59 6.83
N VAL A 71 -6.39 -13.86 6.41
CA VAL A 71 -5.45 -14.47 5.47
C VAL A 71 -5.41 -13.57 4.24
N ALA A 72 -4.29 -12.86 4.05
CA ALA A 72 -4.09 -11.99 2.90
C ALA A 72 -4.07 -12.88 1.65
N ARG A 73 -5.17 -12.88 0.90
CA ARG A 73 -5.29 -13.72 -0.29
C ARG A 73 -4.30 -13.24 -1.35
N PRO A 74 -3.35 -14.08 -1.78
CA PRO A 74 -2.41 -13.70 -2.82
C PRO A 74 -3.12 -13.59 -4.16
N VAL A 75 -2.73 -12.59 -4.95
CA VAL A 75 -3.22 -12.39 -6.31
C VAL A 75 -2.08 -12.40 -7.33
N ALA A 76 -2.41 -12.80 -8.54
CA ALA A 76 -1.54 -12.74 -9.71
C ALA A 76 -2.23 -11.97 -10.85
N LEU A 77 -1.44 -11.41 -11.76
CA LEU A 77 -1.96 -10.78 -12.98
C LEU A 77 -2.67 -11.83 -13.85
N ARG A 78 -3.80 -11.47 -14.46
CA ARG A 78 -4.49 -12.34 -15.42
C ARG A 78 -3.65 -12.54 -16.69
N SER A 79 -2.99 -11.48 -17.16
CA SER A 79 -2.16 -11.46 -18.36
C SER A 79 -0.74 -10.97 -18.05
N PRO A 80 0.09 -11.74 -17.32
CA PRO A 80 1.37 -11.26 -16.81
C PRO A 80 2.28 -10.69 -17.91
N HIS A 81 2.48 -11.40 -19.03
CA HIS A 81 3.40 -10.95 -20.08
C HIS A 81 2.99 -9.59 -20.69
N ALA A 82 1.72 -9.43 -21.06
CA ALA A 82 1.24 -8.19 -21.69
C ALA A 82 1.27 -7.00 -20.71
N THR A 83 0.77 -7.20 -19.49
CA THR A 83 0.73 -6.15 -18.47
C THR A 83 2.13 -5.76 -17.99
N CYS A 84 3.02 -6.72 -17.77
CA CYS A 84 4.41 -6.43 -17.39
C CYS A 84 5.19 -5.75 -18.51
N ALA A 85 4.97 -6.12 -19.77
CA ALA A 85 5.58 -5.44 -20.92
C ALA A 85 5.12 -3.97 -21.01
N ALA A 86 3.81 -3.72 -20.84
CA ALA A 86 3.27 -2.36 -20.80
C ALA A 86 3.85 -1.57 -19.61
N ALA A 87 3.88 -2.14 -18.41
CA ALA A 87 4.47 -1.50 -17.23
C ALA A 87 5.97 -1.20 -17.42
N SER A 88 6.71 -2.09 -18.07
CA SER A 88 8.13 -1.87 -18.42
C SER A 88 8.30 -0.72 -19.41
N ALA A 89 7.41 -0.59 -20.39
CA ALA A 89 7.41 0.54 -21.31
C ALA A 89 7.12 1.87 -20.59
N VAL A 90 6.17 1.88 -19.64
CA VAL A 90 5.92 3.05 -18.77
C VAL A 90 7.16 3.37 -17.93
N LEU A 91 7.81 2.37 -17.33
CA LEU A 91 9.02 2.58 -16.54
C LEU A 91 10.13 3.22 -17.38
N ALA A 92 10.36 2.74 -18.61
CA ALA A 92 11.34 3.33 -19.52
C ALA A 92 11.00 4.80 -19.86
N LYS A 93 9.72 5.12 -20.10
CA LYS A 93 9.27 6.52 -20.30
C LYS A 93 9.50 7.36 -19.05
N THR A 94 9.23 6.82 -17.86
CA THR A 94 9.45 7.50 -16.57
C THR A 94 10.93 7.80 -16.35
N LEU A 95 11.82 6.84 -16.56
CA LEU A 95 13.27 7.08 -16.43
C LEU A 95 13.76 8.10 -17.46
N ARG A 96 13.26 8.05 -18.71
CA ARG A 96 13.57 9.06 -19.73
C ARG A 96 13.09 10.45 -19.32
N PHE A 97 11.90 10.58 -18.73
CA PHE A 97 11.42 11.83 -18.17
C PHE A 97 12.39 12.36 -17.12
N VAL A 98 12.77 11.54 -16.13
CA VAL A 98 13.71 11.95 -15.08
C VAL A 98 15.04 12.43 -15.68
N LYS A 99 15.63 11.67 -16.63
CA LYS A 99 16.87 12.08 -17.33
C LYS A 99 16.73 13.40 -18.10
N SER A 100 15.53 13.71 -18.59
CA SER A 100 15.27 14.93 -19.37
C SER A 100 15.08 16.19 -18.54
N VAL A 101 14.95 16.08 -17.21
CA VAL A 101 14.77 17.23 -16.32
C VAL A 101 16.13 17.90 -16.06
N PRO A 102 16.35 19.16 -16.49
CA PRO A 102 17.68 19.79 -16.39
C PRO A 102 18.19 19.91 -14.95
N CYS A 103 17.36 20.39 -14.02
CA CYS A 103 17.74 20.55 -12.61
C CYS A 103 17.99 19.22 -11.89
N PHE A 104 17.50 18.08 -12.42
CA PHE A 104 17.87 16.77 -11.91
C PHE A 104 19.31 16.40 -12.29
N GLY A 105 19.74 16.74 -13.50
CA GLY A 105 21.10 16.50 -13.98
C GLY A 105 22.18 17.28 -13.23
N GLU A 106 21.81 18.40 -12.60
CA GLU A 106 22.69 19.24 -11.78
C GLU A 106 22.94 18.66 -10.37
N LEU A 107 22.13 17.70 -9.93
CA LEU A 107 22.27 17.08 -8.61
C LEU A 107 23.51 16.16 -8.53
N PRO A 108 24.13 16.01 -7.36
CA PRO A 108 25.16 15.00 -7.15
C PRO A 108 24.68 13.60 -7.52
N ALA A 109 25.54 12.77 -8.10
CA ALA A 109 25.18 11.43 -8.54
C ALA A 109 24.64 10.53 -7.40
N CYS A 110 25.08 10.76 -6.16
CA CYS A 110 24.54 10.08 -4.98
C CYS A 110 23.08 10.44 -4.74
N ASP A 111 22.73 11.73 -4.81
CA ASP A 111 21.37 12.23 -4.64
C ASP A 111 20.47 11.77 -5.80
N GLN A 112 20.95 11.82 -7.04
CA GLN A 112 20.22 11.30 -8.20
C GLN A 112 19.83 9.83 -8.00
N ARG A 113 20.79 8.98 -7.58
CA ARG A 113 20.53 7.57 -7.28
C ARG A 113 19.51 7.40 -6.17
N ALA A 114 19.62 8.18 -5.10
CA ALA A 114 18.70 8.12 -3.97
C ALA A 114 17.26 8.48 -4.38
N LEU A 115 17.10 9.55 -5.16
CA LEU A 115 15.80 10.01 -5.68
C LEU A 115 15.18 8.97 -6.64
N VAL A 116 15.96 8.39 -7.55
CA VAL A 116 15.48 7.34 -8.47
C VAL A 116 15.05 6.09 -7.69
N ARG A 117 15.87 5.62 -6.73
CA ARG A 117 15.54 4.46 -5.89
C ARG A 117 14.30 4.67 -5.04
N SER A 118 14.09 5.87 -4.50
CA SER A 118 12.92 6.17 -3.68
C SER A 118 11.66 6.43 -4.51
N GLY A 119 11.80 7.07 -5.68
CA GLY A 119 10.68 7.61 -6.45
C GLY A 119 10.16 6.71 -7.57
N TRP A 120 10.89 5.67 -7.99
CA TRP A 120 10.53 4.91 -9.20
C TRP A 120 9.13 4.29 -9.14
N ALA A 121 8.73 3.70 -8.01
CA ALA A 121 7.45 2.99 -7.87
C ALA A 121 6.25 3.96 -7.94
N PRO A 122 6.18 5.04 -7.15
CA PRO A 122 5.09 6.00 -7.28
C PRO A 122 5.09 6.71 -8.63
N LEU A 123 6.26 7.03 -9.21
CA LEU A 123 6.35 7.61 -10.55
C LEU A 123 5.86 6.64 -11.64
N LEU A 124 6.16 5.36 -11.52
CA LEU A 124 5.67 4.32 -12.42
C LEU A 124 4.14 4.23 -12.34
N VAL A 125 3.57 4.10 -11.15
CA VAL A 125 2.12 3.97 -10.98
C VAL A 125 1.38 5.22 -11.47
N LEU A 126 1.92 6.43 -11.22
CA LEU A 126 1.40 7.67 -11.81
C LEU A 126 1.51 7.65 -13.35
N GLY A 127 2.62 7.14 -13.89
CA GLY A 127 2.81 6.97 -15.33
C GLY A 127 1.82 5.96 -15.95
N MET A 128 1.46 4.90 -15.22
CA MET A 128 0.48 3.92 -15.65
C MET A 128 -0.91 4.56 -15.76
N ALA A 129 -1.28 5.41 -14.79
CA ALA A 129 -2.50 6.20 -14.87
C ALA A 129 -2.50 7.11 -16.11
N GLN A 130 -1.39 7.82 -16.36
CA GLN A 130 -1.24 8.71 -17.50
C GLN A 130 -1.34 7.98 -18.85
N ASP A 131 -0.77 6.78 -18.96
CA ASP A 131 -0.79 5.97 -20.19
C ASP A 131 -2.09 5.14 -20.33
N GLY A 132 -3.03 5.25 -19.38
CA GLY A 132 -4.29 4.49 -19.41
C GLY A 132 -4.12 2.99 -19.23
N LEU A 133 -3.06 2.56 -18.53
CA LEU A 133 -2.78 1.14 -18.29
C LEU A 133 -3.70 0.62 -17.19
N ASP A 134 -4.67 -0.22 -17.57
CA ASP A 134 -5.47 -1.03 -16.65
C ASP A 134 -4.96 -2.48 -16.60
N PHE A 135 -5.24 -3.17 -15.50
CA PHE A 135 -4.83 -4.56 -15.30
C PHE A 135 -5.87 -5.35 -14.51
N GLU A 136 -5.93 -6.65 -14.77
CA GLU A 136 -6.77 -7.57 -14.03
C GLU A 136 -5.95 -8.50 -13.14
N THR A 137 -6.51 -8.79 -11.96
CA THR A 137 -5.94 -9.73 -11.01
C THR A 137 -6.85 -10.94 -10.85
N ARG A 138 -6.23 -12.11 -10.65
CA ARG A 138 -6.89 -13.36 -10.31
C ARG A 138 -6.36 -13.82 -8.95
N GLU A 139 -7.23 -14.36 -8.10
CA GLU A 139 -6.79 -15.03 -6.88
C GLU A 139 -5.84 -16.18 -7.26
N SER A 140 -4.66 -16.19 -6.65
CA SER A 140 -3.75 -17.31 -6.81
C SER A 140 -4.31 -18.50 -6.03
N PRO A 141 -4.52 -19.67 -6.65
CA PRO A 141 -4.87 -20.86 -5.87
C PRO A 141 -3.69 -21.15 -4.94
N GLU A 142 -3.93 -21.14 -3.63
CA GLU A 142 -2.92 -21.65 -2.70
C GLU A 142 -2.69 -23.13 -3.01
N PRO A 143 -1.43 -23.60 -3.09
CA PRO A 143 -1.17 -25.02 -3.17
C PRO A 143 -1.81 -25.68 -1.94
N SER A 144 -2.68 -26.66 -2.19
CA SER A 144 -3.37 -27.39 -1.12
C SER A 144 -2.36 -27.88 -0.08
N MET A 145 -2.76 -28.05 1.18
CA MET A 145 -1.86 -28.59 2.22
C MET A 145 -1.18 -29.89 1.75
N LEU A 146 -1.90 -30.73 1.02
CA LEU A 146 -1.35 -31.93 0.38
C LEU A 146 -0.29 -31.60 -0.67
N GLN A 147 -0.54 -30.63 -1.55
CA GLN A 147 0.45 -30.20 -2.53
C GLN A 147 1.70 -29.65 -1.87
N ARG A 148 1.59 -28.86 -0.79
CA ARG A 148 2.76 -28.38 -0.02
C ARG A 148 3.57 -29.51 0.62
N LEU A 149 2.89 -30.50 1.19
CA LEU A 149 3.51 -31.70 1.77
C LEU A 149 4.20 -32.54 0.68
N LEU A 150 3.59 -32.68 -0.49
CA LEU A 150 4.10 -33.48 -1.61
C LEU A 150 5.25 -32.80 -2.36
N THR A 151 5.24 -31.47 -2.49
CA THR A 151 6.31 -30.71 -3.17
C THR A 151 7.47 -30.35 -2.25
N GLY A 152 7.49 -30.84 -1.00
CA GLY A 152 8.59 -30.60 -0.06
C GLY A 152 8.73 -29.15 0.39
N ALA A 153 7.67 -28.34 0.28
CA ALA A 153 7.64 -26.97 0.79
C ALA A 153 7.46 -26.98 2.32
N HIS A 154 8.44 -27.54 3.02
CA HIS A 154 8.51 -27.52 4.47
C HIS A 154 9.24 -26.23 4.88
N GLU A 155 8.48 -25.19 5.24
CA GLU A 155 9.04 -24.13 6.07
C GLU A 155 9.51 -24.76 7.38
N ARG A 156 10.84 -24.84 7.53
CA ARG A 156 11.47 -25.21 8.81
C ARG A 156 10.96 -24.24 9.88
N PRO A 157 10.51 -24.71 11.06
CA PRO A 157 10.10 -23.81 12.13
C PRO A 157 11.29 -22.91 12.51
N ALA A 158 11.08 -21.59 12.44
CA ALA A 158 12.08 -20.61 12.83
C ALA A 158 12.51 -20.85 14.28
N SER A 159 13.79 -21.15 14.49
CA SER A 159 14.43 -21.05 15.80
C SER A 159 14.49 -19.58 16.23
N PRO A 160 14.13 -19.22 17.46
CA PRO A 160 14.19 -17.84 17.91
C PRO A 160 15.63 -17.52 18.32
N ARG A 161 16.44 -16.99 17.38
CA ARG A 161 17.64 -16.17 17.61
C ARG A 161 18.41 -15.98 16.29
N ASP A 162 18.17 -14.88 15.60
CA ASP A 162 19.21 -13.90 15.24
C ASP A 162 18.59 -12.71 14.47
N HIS A 163 18.88 -11.50 14.94
CA HIS A 163 18.47 -10.24 14.33
C HIS A 163 19.43 -9.90 13.18
N GLY A 164 19.16 -10.46 12.01
CA GLY A 164 19.79 -10.06 10.75
C GLY A 164 18.72 -10.04 9.67
N ALA A 165 18.60 -8.91 8.98
CA ALA A 165 17.58 -8.67 7.96
C ALA A 165 17.62 -9.71 6.83
N ASN A 166 16.84 -10.78 6.98
CA ASN A 166 16.55 -11.69 5.88
C ASN A 166 15.41 -11.08 5.05
N VAL A 167 15.79 -10.62 3.86
CA VAL A 167 14.90 -10.48 2.71
C VAL A 167 14.14 -11.80 2.60
N ALA A 168 12.82 -11.75 2.80
CA ALA A 168 11.95 -12.91 2.65
C ALA A 168 11.96 -13.34 1.17
N ASP A 169 12.88 -14.25 0.88
CA ASP A 169 12.91 -15.11 -0.29
C ASP A 169 11.90 -16.24 -0.07
N GLY A 170 10.90 -16.34 -0.95
CA GLY A 170 9.90 -17.41 -0.90
C GLY A 170 8.47 -16.96 -1.19
N GLY A 171 8.09 -16.94 -2.48
CA GLY A 171 6.72 -17.29 -2.93
C GLY A 171 5.51 -16.52 -2.36
N GLY A 172 5.68 -15.39 -1.70
CA GLY A 172 4.57 -14.57 -1.20
C GLY A 172 3.93 -13.77 -2.33
N GLY A 173 2.79 -14.24 -2.86
CA GLY A 173 2.00 -13.47 -3.81
C GLY A 173 1.57 -12.12 -3.23
N VAL A 174 1.34 -11.13 -4.11
CA VAL A 174 0.89 -9.79 -3.70
C VAL A 174 -0.49 -9.89 -3.04
N ALA A 175 -0.73 -9.22 -1.91
CA ALA A 175 -2.02 -9.28 -1.26
C ALA A 175 -3.10 -8.57 -2.09
N LEU A 176 -4.31 -9.13 -2.12
CA LEU A 176 -5.44 -8.52 -2.85
C LEU A 176 -5.67 -7.05 -2.49
N ALA A 177 -5.55 -6.68 -1.22
CA ALA A 177 -5.75 -5.30 -0.76
C ALA A 177 -4.72 -4.32 -1.35
N GLU A 178 -3.47 -4.76 -1.52
CA GLU A 178 -2.40 -3.93 -2.10
C GLU A 178 -2.62 -3.71 -3.59
N ALA A 179 -3.00 -4.77 -4.32
CA ALA A 179 -3.37 -4.66 -5.73
C ALA A 179 -4.61 -3.78 -5.94
N GLN A 180 -5.60 -3.88 -5.04
CA GLN A 180 -6.78 -3.01 -5.03
C GLN A 180 -6.40 -1.54 -4.74
N GLY A 181 -5.42 -1.29 -3.87
CA GLY A 181 -4.91 0.06 -3.62
C GLY A 181 -4.34 0.71 -4.87
N ILE A 182 -3.56 -0.03 -5.66
CA ILE A 182 -3.04 0.44 -6.94
C ILE A 182 -4.20 0.74 -7.91
N LYS A 183 -5.16 -0.18 -8.06
CA LYS A 183 -6.34 0.03 -8.92
C LYS A 183 -7.17 1.25 -8.51
N ALA A 184 -7.39 1.44 -7.22
CA ALA A 184 -8.14 2.58 -6.69
C ALA A 184 -7.44 3.90 -7.03
N PHE A 185 -6.11 3.94 -6.95
CA PHE A 185 -5.35 5.11 -7.38
C PHE A 185 -5.48 5.38 -8.89
N LEU A 186 -5.38 4.35 -9.73
CA LEU A 186 -5.54 4.50 -11.19
C LEU A 186 -6.92 5.06 -11.55
N SER A 187 -7.98 4.44 -11.01
CA SER A 187 -9.36 4.92 -11.19
C SER A 187 -9.52 6.36 -10.73
N LYS A 188 -8.94 6.72 -9.57
CA LYS A 188 -9.03 8.08 -9.04
C LYS A 188 -8.37 9.10 -9.97
N CYS A 189 -7.26 8.75 -10.61
CA CYS A 189 -6.61 9.63 -11.57
C CYS A 189 -7.44 9.82 -12.84
N TRP A 190 -8.08 8.75 -13.33
CA TRP A 190 -8.96 8.83 -14.50
C TRP A 190 -10.21 9.67 -14.20
N ASP A 191 -10.82 9.51 -13.03
CA ASP A 191 -11.98 10.33 -12.60
C ASP A 191 -11.67 11.82 -12.45
N LEU A 192 -10.39 12.19 -12.32
CA LEU A 192 -9.95 13.58 -12.15
C LEU A 192 -9.64 14.28 -13.47
N ASP A 193 -9.63 13.56 -14.60
CA ASP A 193 -9.25 14.07 -15.91
C ASP A 193 -7.93 14.87 -15.83
N ILE A 194 -6.89 14.25 -15.27
CA ILE A 194 -5.59 14.91 -15.06
C ILE A 194 -4.94 15.18 -16.42
N SER A 195 -4.62 16.44 -16.69
CA SER A 195 -3.98 16.86 -17.94
C SER A 195 -2.50 16.48 -18.00
N THR A 196 -1.92 16.47 -19.20
CA THR A 196 -0.49 16.19 -19.41
C THR A 196 0.43 17.12 -18.61
N LYS A 197 0.07 18.41 -18.49
CA LYS A 197 0.84 19.39 -17.70
C LYS A 197 0.75 19.10 -16.21
N GLU A 198 -0.45 18.77 -15.71
CA GLU A 198 -0.63 18.41 -14.30
C GLU A 198 0.15 17.14 -13.94
N TYR A 199 0.13 16.11 -14.80
CA TYR A 199 0.98 14.93 -14.63
C TYR A 199 2.47 15.28 -14.56
N ALA A 200 2.94 16.22 -15.39
CA ALA A 200 4.34 16.64 -15.35
C ALA A 200 4.71 17.28 -13.99
N TYR A 201 3.86 18.17 -13.45
CA TYR A 201 4.09 18.77 -12.14
C TYR A 201 3.99 17.75 -11.00
N LEU A 202 3.02 16.83 -11.05
CA LEU A 202 2.89 15.75 -10.06
C LEU A 202 4.12 14.82 -10.07
N LYS A 203 4.67 14.51 -11.25
CA LYS A 203 5.94 13.77 -11.35
C LYS A 203 7.09 14.54 -10.71
N GLY A 204 7.16 15.86 -10.91
CA GLY A 204 8.15 16.71 -10.22
C GLY A 204 8.00 16.67 -8.70
N ALA A 205 6.76 16.77 -8.20
CA ALA A 205 6.43 16.71 -6.78
C ALA A 205 6.85 15.37 -6.12
N ILE A 206 6.69 14.25 -6.83
CA ILE A 206 7.15 12.92 -6.38
C ILE A 206 8.67 12.80 -6.48
N LEU A 207 9.26 13.23 -7.60
CA LEU A 207 10.67 13.05 -7.92
C LEU A 207 11.57 13.76 -6.91
N PHE A 208 11.26 15.02 -6.61
CA PHE A 208 12.06 15.85 -5.71
C PHE A 208 11.61 15.65 -4.26
N ASN A 209 11.93 14.50 -3.68
CA ASN A 209 11.59 14.19 -2.29
C ASN A 209 12.74 14.59 -1.33
N PRO A 210 12.59 15.66 -0.52
CA PRO A 210 13.61 16.09 0.43
C PRO A 210 13.68 15.24 1.70
N ASP A 211 12.71 14.33 1.93
CA ASP A 211 12.63 13.53 3.15
C ASP A 211 13.54 12.29 3.10
N ILE A 212 14.29 12.09 2.02
CA ILE A 212 15.23 10.98 1.89
C ILE A 212 16.45 11.26 2.77
N ALA A 213 16.78 10.31 3.65
CA ALA A 213 17.93 10.42 4.53
C ALA A 213 19.25 10.40 3.74
N GLY A 214 20.19 11.26 4.14
CA GLY A 214 21.55 11.28 3.58
C GLY A 214 21.71 12.07 2.27
N LEU A 215 20.70 12.83 1.85
CA LEU A 215 20.81 13.74 0.70
C LEU A 215 21.83 14.85 0.97
N GLN A 216 22.69 15.12 -0.02
CA GLN A 216 23.68 16.20 0.05
C GLN A 216 23.04 17.56 -0.22
N CYS A 217 22.09 17.63 -1.14
CA CYS A 217 21.43 18.85 -1.60
C CYS A 217 19.98 18.98 -1.11
N GLN A 218 19.70 18.58 0.14
CA GLN A 218 18.32 18.52 0.68
C GLN A 218 17.52 19.82 0.50
N HIS A 219 18.10 20.98 0.82
CA HIS A 219 17.42 22.27 0.69
C HIS A 219 17.11 22.65 -0.77
N TYR A 220 18.00 22.32 -1.70
CA TYR A 220 17.78 22.57 -3.13
C TYR A 220 16.68 21.65 -3.67
N ILE A 221 16.69 20.37 -3.30
CA ILE A 221 15.63 19.41 -3.64
C ILE A 221 14.28 19.87 -3.08
N GLN A 222 14.24 20.38 -1.84
CA GLN A 222 13.04 20.96 -1.26
C GLN A 222 12.52 22.15 -2.07
N ALA A 223 13.41 23.05 -2.52
CA ALA A 223 13.03 24.18 -3.37
C ALA A 223 12.44 23.72 -4.71
N LEU A 224 13.05 22.71 -5.36
CA LEU A 224 12.52 22.12 -6.59
C LEU A 224 11.14 21.48 -6.39
N GLN A 225 10.92 20.83 -5.24
CA GLN A 225 9.61 20.29 -4.90
C GLN A 225 8.56 21.40 -4.72
N SER A 226 8.92 22.46 -3.99
CA SER A 226 8.06 23.62 -3.81
C SER A 226 7.71 24.29 -5.14
N GLU A 227 8.66 24.39 -6.06
CA GLU A 227 8.42 24.92 -7.41
C GLU A 227 7.43 24.06 -8.19
N ALA A 228 7.56 22.73 -8.14
CA ALA A 228 6.60 21.83 -8.78
C ALA A 228 5.18 21.99 -8.21
N HIS A 229 5.05 22.13 -6.88
CA HIS A 229 3.76 22.40 -6.23
C HIS A 229 3.19 23.76 -6.62
N GLN A 230 4.03 24.80 -6.67
CA GLN A 230 3.62 26.15 -7.02
C GLN A 230 3.16 26.22 -8.48
N ALA A 231 3.94 25.66 -9.41
CA ALA A 231 3.60 25.62 -10.82
C ALA A 231 2.29 24.85 -11.08
N LEU A 232 2.04 23.76 -10.35
CA LEU A 232 0.76 23.06 -10.40
C LEU A 232 -0.40 23.94 -9.91
N ASN A 233 -0.23 24.63 -8.79
CA ASN A 233 -1.25 25.51 -8.22
C ASN A 233 -1.61 26.66 -9.17
N GLU A 234 -0.60 27.28 -9.77
CA GLU A 234 -0.77 28.34 -10.75
C GLU A 234 -1.48 27.84 -12.01
N HIS A 235 -1.07 26.67 -12.52
CA HIS A 235 -1.71 26.05 -13.67
C HIS A 235 -3.19 25.75 -13.40
N VAL A 236 -3.51 25.16 -12.24
CA VAL A 236 -4.88 24.88 -11.82
C VAL A 236 -5.71 26.17 -11.72
N LYS A 237 -5.18 27.21 -11.07
CA LYS A 237 -5.87 28.51 -10.97
C LYS A 237 -6.11 29.15 -12.34
N LEU A 238 -5.21 28.95 -13.28
CA LEU A 238 -5.30 29.54 -14.61
C LEU A 238 -6.31 28.82 -15.51
N ILE A 239 -6.27 27.48 -15.54
CA ILE A 239 -7.08 26.63 -16.43
C ILE A 239 -8.43 26.24 -15.80
N HIS A 240 -8.46 25.93 -14.50
CA HIS A 240 -9.63 25.43 -13.79
C HIS A 240 -10.20 26.47 -12.82
N ARG A 241 -10.41 27.70 -13.30
CA ARG A 241 -10.88 28.86 -12.49
C ARG A 241 -12.14 28.58 -11.65
N GLY A 242 -13.01 27.69 -12.13
CA GLY A 242 -14.25 27.31 -11.44
C GLY A 242 -14.12 26.16 -10.43
N ASP A 243 -13.01 25.41 -10.43
CA ASP A 243 -12.77 24.32 -9.48
C ASP A 243 -11.64 24.70 -8.51
N THR A 244 -11.99 25.50 -7.50
CA THR A 244 -11.09 25.93 -6.43
C THR A 244 -10.52 24.76 -5.61
N THR A 245 -11.14 23.58 -5.70
CA THR A 245 -10.73 22.38 -4.97
C THR A 245 -9.83 21.44 -5.76
N ARG A 246 -9.60 21.70 -7.06
CA ARG A 246 -8.84 20.80 -7.94
C ARG A 246 -7.43 20.53 -7.44
N PHE A 247 -6.71 21.56 -6.99
CA PHE A 247 -5.38 21.41 -6.42
C PHE A 247 -5.39 20.41 -5.25
N ALA A 248 -6.32 20.58 -4.29
CA ALA A 248 -6.47 19.66 -3.17
C ALA A 248 -6.85 18.24 -3.63
N LYS A 249 -7.76 18.10 -4.59
CA LYS A 249 -8.14 16.79 -5.16
C LYS A 249 -6.94 16.04 -5.76
N LEU A 250 -6.07 16.75 -6.48
CA LEU A 250 -4.85 16.18 -7.07
C LEU A 250 -3.88 15.69 -5.98
N PHE A 251 -3.67 16.47 -4.90
CA PHE A 251 -2.83 16.04 -3.79
C PHE A 251 -3.44 14.92 -2.95
N ILE A 252 -4.76 14.87 -2.81
CA ILE A 252 -5.44 13.73 -2.19
C ILE A 252 -5.17 12.46 -3.01
N ALA A 253 -5.30 12.52 -4.34
CA ALA A 253 -4.93 11.39 -5.20
C ALA A 253 -3.46 11.02 -5.04
N LEU A 254 -2.55 12.00 -5.04
CA LEU A 254 -1.12 11.78 -4.85
C LEU A 254 -0.81 11.12 -3.49
N SER A 255 -1.53 11.48 -2.43
CA SER A 255 -1.34 10.90 -1.10
C SER A 255 -1.66 9.40 -1.03
N MET A 256 -2.49 8.89 -1.93
CA MET A 256 -2.76 7.45 -2.03
C MET A 256 -1.52 6.66 -2.46
N LEU A 257 -0.55 7.30 -3.15
CA LEU A 257 0.72 6.64 -3.50
C LEU A 257 1.58 6.35 -2.27
N ARG A 258 1.37 7.03 -1.13
CA ARG A 258 2.15 6.81 0.09
C ARG A 258 1.95 5.42 0.70
N SER A 259 0.83 4.77 0.40
CA SER A 259 0.56 3.40 0.84
C SER A 259 1.03 2.34 -0.16
N ILE A 260 1.53 2.74 -1.33
CA ILE A 260 2.00 1.81 -2.37
C ILE A 260 3.46 1.47 -2.10
N ASN A 261 3.71 0.19 -1.79
CA ASN A 261 5.03 -0.33 -1.54
C ASN A 261 5.76 -0.69 -2.85
N ALA A 262 7.01 -0.27 -2.99
CA ALA A 262 7.84 -0.60 -4.15
C ALA A 262 7.97 -2.12 -4.38
N ASN A 263 8.00 -2.93 -3.32
CA ASN A 263 8.05 -4.38 -3.40
C ASN A 263 6.76 -4.99 -3.97
N VAL A 264 5.61 -4.38 -3.68
CA VAL A 264 4.31 -4.78 -4.26
C VAL A 264 4.31 -4.50 -5.75
N VAL A 265 4.75 -3.31 -6.16
CA VAL A 265 4.83 -2.91 -7.56
C VAL A 265 5.81 -3.82 -8.33
N ALA A 266 6.99 -4.08 -7.76
CA ALA A 266 7.95 -5.05 -8.27
C ALA A 266 7.36 -6.45 -8.41
N GLY A 267 6.72 -6.93 -7.34
CA GLY A 267 6.11 -8.24 -7.25
C GLY A 267 4.99 -8.46 -8.25
N LEU A 268 4.18 -7.43 -8.51
CA LEU A 268 3.05 -7.54 -9.40
C LEU A 268 3.45 -7.38 -10.88
N PHE A 269 4.27 -6.37 -11.21
CA PHE A 269 4.48 -5.94 -12.60
C PHE A 269 5.83 -6.33 -13.20
N PHE A 270 6.77 -6.87 -12.41
CA PHE A 270 8.10 -7.21 -12.91
C PHE A 270 8.48 -8.65 -12.60
N ARG A 271 8.32 -9.10 -11.34
CA ARG A 271 8.67 -10.49 -10.94
C ARG A 271 8.08 -11.59 -11.84
N PRO A 272 6.86 -11.48 -12.41
CA PRO A 272 6.36 -12.51 -13.32
C PRO A 272 7.16 -12.70 -14.62
N VAL A 273 7.99 -11.71 -15.01
CA VAL A 273 8.80 -11.74 -16.24
C VAL A 273 10.29 -11.85 -15.93
N ILE A 274 10.79 -11.07 -14.98
CA ILE A 274 12.22 -11.01 -14.66
C ILE A 274 12.63 -11.85 -13.45
N GLY A 275 11.70 -12.51 -12.76
CA GLY A 275 11.99 -13.36 -11.61
C GLY A 275 12.47 -12.57 -10.38
N THR A 276 13.56 -13.02 -9.76
CA THR A 276 14.12 -12.49 -8.51
C THR A 276 15.16 -11.39 -8.71
N VAL A 277 15.25 -10.80 -9.91
CA VAL A 277 16.17 -9.69 -10.21
C VAL A 277 15.97 -8.53 -9.24
N ASN A 278 17.08 -7.96 -8.74
CA ASN A 278 17.04 -6.80 -7.87
C ASN A 278 16.58 -5.58 -8.68
N MET A 279 15.36 -5.10 -8.36
CA MET A 279 14.78 -3.95 -9.05
C MET A 279 15.63 -2.69 -8.94
N GLU A 280 16.32 -2.46 -7.82
CA GLU A 280 17.16 -1.27 -7.68
C GLU A 280 18.38 -1.31 -8.60
N GLU A 281 19.03 -2.46 -8.73
CA GLU A 281 20.15 -2.65 -9.64
C GLU A 281 19.70 -2.49 -11.10
N LEU A 282 18.59 -3.13 -11.46
CA LEU A 282 18.00 -3.00 -12.80
C LEU A 282 17.63 -1.54 -13.12
N LEU A 283 17.04 -0.80 -12.17
CA LEU A 283 16.70 0.60 -12.36
C LEU A 283 17.93 1.46 -12.62
N LEU A 284 19.01 1.24 -11.86
CA LEU A 284 20.25 1.97 -12.07
C LEU A 284 20.93 1.59 -13.39
N GLU A 285 20.87 0.32 -13.78
CA GLU A 285 21.34 -0.11 -15.09
C GLU A 285 20.53 0.54 -16.21
N MET A 286 19.21 0.59 -16.13
CA MET A 286 18.37 1.30 -17.12
C MET A 286 18.61 2.82 -17.10
N PHE A 287 18.95 3.38 -15.93
CA PHE A 287 19.13 4.81 -15.75
C PHE A 287 20.51 5.31 -16.20
N TYR A 288 21.58 4.53 -16.01
CA TYR A 288 22.94 4.91 -16.43
C TYR A 288 23.45 4.12 -17.63
N GLY A 289 22.76 3.05 -18.00
CA GLY A 289 22.99 2.27 -19.21
C GLY A 289 22.75 3.11 -20.46
N LYS A 290 23.54 2.79 -21.48
CA LYS A 290 23.57 3.47 -22.78
C LYS A 290 22.33 3.16 -23.61
#